data_AF-A0A7J7E768-F1
#
_entry.id   AF-A0A7J7E768-F1
#
_cell.length_a   1.000
_cell.length_b   1.000
_cell.length_c   1.000
_cell.angle_alpha   90.00
_cell.angle_beta   90.00
_cell.angle_gamma   90.00
#
_symmetry.space_group_name_H-M   'P 1'
#
loop_
_entity.id
_entity.type
_entity.pdbx_description
1 polymer ?
#
loop_
_entity_poly.entity_id
_entity_poly.type
_entity_poly.pdbx_seq_one_letter_code
_entity_poly.pdbx_strand_id
1 'polypeptide(L)'
;MLSQPHVTCGDMFHDLLQHCCCDDAVVPVGRIRKCGNCTFTVCFEQCCPQSLRPQESFLVKLKGQSCSWAPSPDDRVCHSVS
;
A
#
# COMPACT_ATOMS: atom_id res chain seq x y z
N MET A 1 21.40 19.36 15.68
CA MET A 1 21.24 17.89 15.81
C MET A 1 19.96 17.52 15.10
N LEU A 2 20.02 16.91 13.91
CA LEU A 2 18.83 16.39 13.23
C LEU A 2 18.54 15.01 13.83
N SER A 3 17.66 14.95 14.83
CA SER A 3 17.13 13.68 15.31
C SER A 3 16.29 13.09 14.19
N GLN A 4 16.73 11.95 13.64
CA GLN A 4 15.93 11.20 12.68
C GLN A 4 14.57 10.92 13.34
N PRO A 5 13.45 11.16 12.64
CA PRO A 5 12.15 10.83 13.18
C PRO A 5 12.10 9.31 13.30
N HIS A 6 12.32 8.79 14.51
CA HIS A 6 12.18 7.38 14.80
C HIS A 6 10.68 7.12 14.86
N VAL A 7 10.10 6.76 13.71
CA VAL A 7 8.68 6.44 13.61
C VAL A 7 8.55 5.01 14.10
N THR A 8 8.01 4.81 15.30
CA THR A 8 7.73 3.47 15.80
C THR A 8 6.59 2.88 14.98
N CYS A 9 6.80 1.67 14.45
CA CYS A 9 5.73 0.87 13.84
C CYS A 9 5.31 -0.15 14.89
N GLY A 10 4.16 0.06 15.54
CA GLY A 10 3.88 -0.56 16.83
C GLY A 10 4.96 -0.17 17.85
N ASP A 11 5.71 -1.16 18.34
CA ASP A 11 6.82 -1.01 19.31
C ASP A 11 8.23 -1.18 18.68
N MET A 12 8.34 -1.33 17.35
CA MET A 12 9.63 -1.57 16.70
C MET A 12 10.24 -0.30 16.11
N PHE A 13 11.52 -0.11 16.44
CA PHE A 13 12.41 0.84 15.79
C PHE A 13 12.83 0.31 14.42
N HIS A 14 12.67 1.14 13.39
CA HIS A 14 13.07 0.78 12.03
C HIS A 14 13.71 1.97 11.31
N ASP A 15 14.65 1.65 10.43
CA ASP A 15 15.29 2.63 9.55
C ASP A 15 14.32 3.01 8.42
N LEU A 16 13.94 4.29 8.33
CA LEU A 16 12.98 4.80 7.34
C LEU A 16 13.51 4.76 5.89
N LEU A 17 14.83 4.70 5.69
CA LEU A 17 15.41 4.57 4.35
C LEU A 17 15.31 3.13 3.85
N GLN A 18 15.38 2.15 4.75
CA GLN A 18 15.38 0.73 4.41
C GLN A 18 14.04 0.04 4.62
N HIS A 19 13.21 0.54 5.53
CA HIS A 19 11.98 -0.07 5.95
C HIS A 19 10.85 0.96 6.06
N CYS A 20 9.62 0.48 5.96
CA CYS A 20 8.43 1.26 6.24
C CYS A 20 7.47 0.48 7.14
N CYS A 21 6.55 1.21 7.76
CA CYS A 21 5.44 0.63 8.48
C CYS A 21 4.26 0.33 7.56
N CYS A 22 3.79 -0.91 7.57
CA CYS A 22 2.54 -1.28 6.93
C CYS A 22 1.76 -2.27 7.79
N ASP A 23 0.49 -1.94 8.09
CA ASP A 23 -0.40 -2.78 8.90
C ASP A 23 0.29 -3.18 10.23
N ASP A 24 0.91 -2.19 10.88
CA ASP A 24 1.69 -2.33 12.12
C ASP A 24 2.89 -3.30 12.03
N ALA A 25 3.29 -3.70 10.82
CA ALA A 25 4.47 -4.50 10.56
C ALA A 25 5.56 -3.68 9.85
N VAL A 26 6.79 -3.81 10.33
CA VAL A 26 7.98 -3.27 9.66
C VAL A 26 8.31 -4.15 8.46
N VAL A 27 8.29 -3.57 7.26
CA VAL A 27 8.62 -4.26 6.01
C VAL A 27 9.70 -3.50 5.24
N PRO A 28 10.55 -4.19 4.45
CA PRO A 28 11.55 -3.51 3.63
C PRO A 28 10.90 -2.61 2.57
N VAL A 29 11.56 -1.50 2.22
CA VAL A 29 10.98 -0.46 1.34
C VAL A 29 10.58 -0.99 -0.03
N GLY A 30 11.33 -1.99 -0.53
CA GLY A 30 11.06 -2.69 -1.79
C GLY A 30 10.09 -3.86 -1.67
N ARG A 31 9.37 -4.01 -0.55
CA ARG A 31 8.43 -5.12 -0.37
C ARG A 31 7.27 -4.97 -1.34
N ILE A 32 7.08 -5.98 -2.17
CA ILE A 32 5.92 -6.11 -3.06
C ILE A 32 4.87 -7.05 -2.46
N ARG A 33 3.59 -6.76 -2.68
CA ARG A 33 2.45 -7.66 -2.43
C ARG A 33 1.57 -7.76 -3.66
N LYS A 34 0.77 -8.82 -3.74
CA LYS A 34 -0.23 -9.01 -4.80
C LYS A 34 -1.55 -8.35 -4.44
N CYS A 35 -2.24 -7.84 -5.46
CA CYS A 35 -3.56 -7.23 -5.42
C CYS A 35 -4.32 -7.76 -6.65
N GLY A 36 -5.09 -8.85 -6.49
CA GLY A 36 -5.62 -9.59 -7.63
C GLY A 36 -4.49 -10.12 -8.52
N ASN A 37 -4.52 -9.78 -9.82
CA ASN A 37 -3.46 -10.13 -10.78
C ASN A 37 -2.22 -9.20 -10.74
N CYS A 38 -2.31 -8.05 -10.06
CA CYS A 38 -1.23 -7.07 -10.02
C CYS A 38 -0.31 -7.27 -8.81
N THR A 39 0.85 -6.62 -8.86
CA THR A 39 1.72 -6.41 -7.70
C THR A 39 1.90 -4.92 -7.43
N PHE A 40 2.02 -4.54 -6.16
CA PHE A 40 2.25 -3.17 -5.71
C PHE A 40 3.28 -3.12 -4.60
N THR A 41 3.95 -1.97 -4.46
CA THR A 41 4.96 -1.75 -3.43
C THR A 41 4.31 -1.25 -2.16
N VAL A 42 4.34 -2.07 -1.11
CA VAL A 42 3.54 -1.90 0.12
C VAL A 42 3.84 -0.59 0.87
N CYS A 43 5.05 -0.05 0.68
CA CYS A 43 5.46 1.20 1.32
C CYS A 43 4.91 2.47 0.65
N PHE A 44 4.65 2.43 -0.65
CA PHE A 44 4.24 3.59 -1.44
C PHE A 44 2.81 3.47 -1.95
N GLU A 45 2.30 2.25 -2.04
CA GLU A 45 1.02 1.92 -2.67
C GLU A 45 0.18 1.05 -1.74
N GLN A 46 -1.13 1.08 -1.95
CA GLN A 46 -2.12 0.28 -1.23
C GLN A 46 -3.13 -0.33 -2.19
N CYS A 47 -3.61 -1.53 -1.85
CA CYS A 47 -4.64 -2.24 -2.59
C CYS A 47 -6.02 -1.91 -1.99
N CYS A 48 -6.88 -1.28 -2.78
CA CYS A 48 -8.24 -0.93 -2.42
C CYS A 48 -9.23 -1.91 -3.08
N PRO A 49 -10.13 -2.56 -2.33
CA PRO A 49 -11.20 -3.35 -2.92
C PRO A 49 -12.27 -2.44 -3.54
N GLN A 50 -12.57 -2.61 -4.82
CA GLN A 50 -13.61 -1.83 -5.51
C GLN A 50 -14.98 -2.50 -5.31
N SER A 51 -15.59 -2.31 -4.15
CA SER A 51 -16.78 -3.05 -3.68
C SER A 51 -18.13 -2.62 -4.28
N LEU A 52 -18.19 -1.97 -5.45
CA LEU A 52 -19.46 -1.40 -5.96
C LEU A 52 -20.04 -2.10 -7.19
N ARG A 53 -19.41 -3.15 -7.74
CA ARG A 53 -19.95 -3.90 -8.89
C ARG A 53 -19.66 -5.41 -8.75
N PRO A 54 -20.49 -6.28 -9.36
CA PRO A 54 -20.37 -7.74 -9.27
C PRO A 54 -19.10 -8.34 -9.93
N GLN A 55 -18.17 -7.51 -10.40
CA GLN A 55 -16.82 -7.92 -10.76
C GLN A 55 -15.87 -7.40 -9.69
N GLU A 56 -15.34 -8.33 -8.88
CA GLU A 56 -14.32 -8.08 -7.85
C GLU A 56 -13.04 -7.55 -8.51
N SER A 57 -13.03 -6.25 -8.78
CA SER A 57 -11.87 -5.50 -9.23
C SER A 57 -11.20 -4.88 -8.02
N PHE A 58 -9.88 -4.86 -8.05
CA PHE A 58 -9.06 -4.19 -7.06
C PHE A 58 -8.40 -2.98 -7.72
N LEU A 59 -8.05 -1.99 -6.91
CA LEU A 59 -7.42 -0.78 -7.38
C LEU A 59 -6.17 -0.52 -6.56
N VAL A 60 -5.02 -0.44 -7.22
CA VAL A 60 -3.79 -0.01 -6.58
C VAL A 60 -3.70 1.51 -6.66
N LYS A 61 -3.67 2.14 -5.49
CA LYS A 61 -3.54 3.60 -5.29
C LYS A 61 -2.27 3.92 -4.53
N LEU A 62 -1.79 5.15 -4.62
CA LEU A 62 -0.71 5.63 -3.76
C LEU A 62 -1.18 5.74 -2.30
N LYS A 63 -0.31 5.41 -1.35
CA LYS A 63 -0.57 5.63 0.08
C LYS A 63 -0.85 7.12 0.32
N GLY A 64 -1.87 7.40 1.12
CA GLY A 64 -2.37 8.76 1.38
C GLY A 64 -3.57 9.16 0.53
N GLN A 65 -3.91 8.40 -0.52
CA GLN A 65 -5.18 8.55 -1.22
C GLN A 65 -6.27 7.71 -0.53
N SER A 66 -7.51 8.16 -0.57
CA SER A 66 -8.62 7.37 -0.01
C SER A 66 -9.09 6.31 -1.00
N CYS A 67 -9.30 5.07 -0.53
CA CYS A 67 -9.96 4.02 -1.29
C CYS A 67 -11.43 4.34 -1.62
N SER A 68 -12.05 5.29 -0.89
CA SER A 68 -13.42 5.73 -1.15
C SER A 68 -13.54 6.72 -2.32
N TRP A 69 -12.42 7.25 -2.80
CA TRP A 69 -12.43 8.20 -3.92
C TRP A 69 -12.49 7.47 -5.26
N ALA A 70 -13.06 8.16 -6.24
CA ALA A 70 -13.11 7.67 -7.61
C ALA A 70 -11.72 7.25 -8.12
N PRO A 71 -11.64 6.27 -9.02
CA PRO A 71 -10.40 5.95 -9.70
C PRO A 71 -9.87 7.16 -10.45
N SER A 72 -8.61 7.51 -10.19
CA SER A 72 -7.78 8.47 -10.89
C SER A 72 -7.14 7.80 -12.10
N PRO A 73 -6.81 8.54 -13.18
CA PRO A 73 -6.10 7.97 -14.34
C PRO A 73 -4.74 7.33 -14.01
N ASP A 74 -4.14 7.66 -12.86
CA ASP A 74 -2.88 7.07 -12.38
C ASP A 74 -3.10 5.73 -11.65
N ASP A 75 -4.34 5.40 -11.30
CA ASP A 75 -4.63 4.21 -10.53
C ASP A 75 -4.58 2.94 -11.40
N ARG A 76 -3.97 1.89 -10.87
CA ARG A 76 -3.88 0.60 -11.57
C ARG A 76 -5.07 -0.28 -11.19
N VAL A 77 -5.96 -0.50 -12.15
CA VAL A 77 -7.07 -1.45 -12.03
C VAL A 77 -6.55 -2.86 -12.19
N CYS A 78 -6.88 -3.72 -11.23
CA CYS A 78 -6.44 -5.09 -11.11
C CYS A 78 -7.65 -6.00 -11.05
N HIS A 79 -7.60 -7.14 -11.74
CA HIS A 79 -8.70 -8.09 -11.75
C HIS A 79 -8.49 -9.18 -10.70
N SER A 80 -9.58 -9.71 -10.14
CA SER A 80 -9.51 -10.95 -9.38
C SER A 80 -8.93 -12.06 -10.26
N VAL A 81 -8.02 -12.83 -9.68
CA VAL A 81 -7.55 -14.08 -10.29
C VAL A 81 -8.50 -15.17 -9.79
N SER A 82 -9.31 -15.69 -10.71
CA SER A 82 -10.22 -16.82 -10.48
C SER A 82 -9.49 -18.09 -10.10
#